data_AF-A0A7W1IRR3-F1
#
_entry.id   AF-A0A7W1IRR3-F1
#
_cell.length_a   1.000
_cell.length_b   1.000
_cell.length_c   1.000
_cell.angle_alpha   90.00
_cell.angle_beta   90.00
_cell.angle_gamma   90.00
#
_symmetry.space_group_name_H-M   'P 1'
#
loop_
_entity.id
_entity.type
_entity.pdbx_description
1 polymer ?
#
loop_
_entity_poly.entity_id
_entity_poly.type
_entity_poly.pdbx_seq_one_letter_code
_entity_poly.pdbx_strand_id
1 'polypeptide(L)'
;MSASAELDDTVNMIPLIDCMFFLILFFMLVTRFTPDEQAIASVLPSNQGPGDRGDPTLLENPQINIAIYPAGLERGHDERAYAAAVDGQIANGVFADAACVRVGGSDPVTVLGALLDRPNDAQKAHIDALHTAIANELASREEQGLPRAQQHPIVVSCYSGLSWKYALLAYDAVRAYEGSLAGGRINRSAEDLSSARAVTFAPPLIRNIQNEQGRELEAIMHLR
;
A
#
# COMPACT_ATOMS: atom_id res chain seq x y z
N MET A 1 -49.87 -62.47 -30.88
CA MET A 1 -49.37 -62.61 -29.50
C MET A 1 -48.06 -61.85 -29.43
N SER A 2 -48.08 -60.60 -28.94
CA SER A 2 -46.90 -59.75 -28.82
C SER A 2 -46.77 -59.40 -27.34
N ALA A 3 -45.75 -59.98 -26.70
CA ALA A 3 -45.44 -59.72 -25.30
C ALA A 3 -44.83 -58.32 -25.18
N SER A 4 -45.40 -57.56 -24.27
CA SER A 4 -45.06 -56.19 -23.92
C SER A 4 -43.64 -56.09 -23.38
N ALA A 5 -42.86 -55.16 -23.93
CA ALA A 5 -41.65 -54.66 -23.30
C ALA A 5 -42.05 -53.85 -22.07
N GLU A 6 -41.92 -54.43 -20.88
CA GLU A 6 -41.92 -53.67 -19.64
C GLU A 6 -40.61 -52.89 -19.55
N LEU A 7 -40.77 -51.57 -19.53
CA LEU A 7 -39.71 -50.59 -19.39
C LEU A 7 -39.05 -50.75 -18.03
N ASP A 8 -37.75 -51.08 -18.05
CA ASP A 8 -36.85 -51.05 -16.91
C ASP A 8 -36.54 -49.58 -16.57
N ASP A 9 -37.54 -48.88 -16.01
CA ASP A 9 -37.52 -47.44 -15.69
C ASP A 9 -37.18 -47.21 -14.21
N THR A 10 -36.21 -47.97 -13.71
CA THR A 10 -35.61 -47.71 -12.39
C THR A 10 -34.27 -47.05 -12.60
N VAL A 11 -34.28 -45.71 -12.57
CA VAL A 11 -33.05 -44.90 -12.57
C VAL A 11 -32.14 -45.43 -11.47
N ASN A 12 -30.97 -45.93 -11.85
CA ASN A 12 -30.01 -46.49 -10.93
C ASN A 12 -29.44 -45.34 -10.08
N MET A 13 -29.92 -45.19 -8.84
CA MET A 13 -29.63 -44.01 -7.99
C MET A 13 -28.25 -44.06 -7.33
N ILE A 14 -27.56 -45.20 -7.36
CA ILE A 14 -26.28 -45.41 -6.65
C ILE A 14 -25.16 -44.48 -7.18
N PRO A 15 -24.94 -44.34 -8.51
CA PRO A 15 -23.92 -43.43 -9.03
C PRO A 15 -24.24 -41.95 -8.76
N LEU A 16 -25.53 -41.61 -8.67
CA LEU A 16 -25.99 -40.24 -8.41
C LEU A 16 -25.76 -39.86 -6.94
N ILE A 17 -25.94 -40.81 -6.01
CA ILE A 17 -25.65 -40.62 -4.59
C ILE A 17 -24.15 -40.40 -4.38
N ASP A 18 -23.28 -41.22 -4.99
CA ASP A 18 -21.83 -41.05 -4.88
C ASP A 18 -21.37 -39.69 -5.44
N CYS A 19 -21.92 -39.28 -6.59
CA CYS A 19 -21.59 -37.98 -7.18
C CYS A 19 -22.02 -36.80 -6.28
N MET A 20 -23.22 -36.86 -5.70
CA MET A 20 -23.68 -35.86 -4.74
C MET A 20 -22.82 -35.86 -3.46
N PHE A 21 -22.41 -37.01 -2.98
CA PHE A 21 -21.58 -37.14 -1.78
C PHE A 21 -20.17 -36.56 -2.00
N PHE A 22 -19.56 -36.80 -3.16
CA PHE A 22 -18.29 -36.18 -3.53
C PHE A 22 -18.39 -34.66 -3.66
N LEU A 23 -19.48 -34.13 -4.19
CA LEU A 23 -19.71 -32.68 -4.25
C LEU A 23 -19.85 -32.06 -2.85
N ILE A 24 -20.57 -32.72 -1.94
CA ILE A 24 -20.72 -32.24 -0.55
C ILE A 24 -19.38 -32.28 0.19
N LEU A 25 -18.59 -33.34 0.03
CA LEU A 25 -17.25 -33.42 0.61
C LEU A 25 -16.31 -32.35 0.03
N PHE A 26 -16.36 -32.13 -1.28
CA PHE A 26 -15.61 -31.06 -1.93
C PHE A 26 -16.00 -29.69 -1.37
N PHE A 27 -17.30 -29.38 -1.25
CA PHE A 27 -17.75 -28.13 -0.65
C PHE A 27 -17.37 -28.00 0.82
N MET A 28 -17.48 -29.05 1.64
CA MET A 28 -17.00 -29.00 3.04
C MET A 28 -15.50 -28.74 3.14
N LEU A 29 -14.71 -29.29 2.21
CA LEU A 29 -13.24 -29.15 2.22
C LEU A 29 -12.81 -27.76 1.73
N VAL A 30 -13.52 -27.18 0.76
CA VAL A 30 -13.26 -25.83 0.23
C VAL A 30 -13.84 -24.73 1.15
N THR A 31 -14.97 -24.97 1.82
CA THR A 31 -15.61 -23.97 2.72
C THR A 31 -14.93 -23.85 4.09
N ARG A 32 -14.01 -24.75 4.45
CA ARG A 32 -13.20 -24.64 5.68
C ARG A 32 -12.14 -23.53 5.65
N PHE A 33 -12.05 -22.75 4.56
CA PHE A 33 -11.06 -21.68 4.39
C PHE A 33 -11.52 -20.25 4.68
N THR A 34 -12.71 -20.01 5.24
CA THR A 34 -13.15 -18.62 5.50
C THR A 34 -13.71 -18.31 6.90
N PRO A 35 -13.04 -18.63 8.02
CA PRO A 35 -13.26 -17.90 9.27
C PRO A 35 -12.55 -16.53 9.26
N ASP A 36 -11.32 -16.48 8.74
CA ASP A 36 -10.46 -15.29 8.91
C ASP A 36 -10.81 -14.15 7.94
N GLU A 37 -11.38 -14.44 6.77
CA GLU A 37 -11.81 -13.40 5.82
C GLU A 37 -13.08 -12.65 6.29
N GLN A 38 -13.95 -13.28 7.09
CA GLN A 38 -15.10 -12.58 7.68
C GLN A 38 -14.71 -11.64 8.83
N ALA A 39 -13.63 -11.95 9.56
CA ALA A 39 -13.08 -11.02 10.55
C ALA A 39 -12.57 -9.73 9.88
N ILE A 40 -11.91 -9.85 8.73
CA ILE A 40 -11.42 -8.69 7.96
C ILE A 40 -12.59 -7.88 7.37
N ALA A 41 -13.67 -8.53 6.90
CA ALA A 41 -14.86 -7.84 6.40
C ALA A 41 -15.58 -6.99 7.47
N SER A 42 -15.40 -7.31 8.76
CA SER A 42 -15.95 -6.50 9.86
C SER A 42 -15.10 -5.27 10.21
N VAL A 43 -13.84 -5.24 9.77
CA VAL A 43 -12.90 -4.12 9.98
C VAL A 43 -12.90 -3.16 8.78
N LEU A 44 -13.32 -3.62 7.61
CA LEU A 44 -13.42 -2.78 6.42
C LEU A 44 -14.76 -2.03 6.40
N PRO A 45 -14.78 -0.69 6.22
CA PRO A 45 -16.02 0.03 6.02
C PRO A 45 -16.69 -0.49 4.74
N SER A 46 -17.91 -0.99 4.88
CA SER A 46 -18.67 -1.54 3.76
C SER A 46 -18.99 -0.45 2.75
N ASN A 47 -18.75 -0.74 1.48
CA ASN A 47 -19.15 0.07 0.34
C ASN A 47 -20.67 0.32 0.38
N GLN A 48 -21.10 1.45 0.93
CA GLN A 48 -22.33 2.14 0.55
C GLN A 48 -21.96 3.57 0.16
N GLY A 49 -22.62 4.07 -0.88
CA GLY A 49 -22.26 5.28 -1.61
C GLY A 49 -22.27 6.59 -0.80
N PRO A 50 -22.01 7.72 -1.49
CA PRO A 50 -21.45 8.92 -0.92
C PRO A 50 -22.50 9.68 -0.13
N GLY A 51 -22.26 9.83 1.17
CA GLY A 51 -23.10 10.66 2.01
C GLY A 51 -23.12 10.19 3.45
N ASP A 52 -21.97 10.21 4.13
CA ASP A 52 -22.02 10.60 5.53
C ASP A 52 -20.69 11.19 5.98
N ARG A 53 -20.74 12.43 6.46
CA ARG A 53 -19.70 13.01 7.30
C ARG A 53 -19.92 12.43 8.69
N GLY A 54 -19.49 11.19 8.88
CA GLY A 54 -19.29 10.61 10.20
C GLY A 54 -17.80 10.47 10.41
N ASP A 55 -17.22 11.43 11.10
CA ASP A 55 -15.86 11.35 11.65
C ASP A 55 -15.76 10.06 12.46
N PRO A 56 -15.04 9.02 12.00
CA PRO A 56 -14.67 7.96 12.89
C PRO A 56 -13.44 8.47 13.62
N THR A 57 -13.58 8.79 14.90
CA THR A 57 -12.53 8.49 15.87
C THR A 57 -12.31 6.97 15.90
N LEU A 58 -11.91 6.40 14.76
CA LEU A 58 -10.96 5.31 14.73
C LEU A 58 -9.82 5.80 15.60
N LEU A 59 -9.43 5.01 16.59
CA LEU A 59 -8.10 5.14 17.17
C LEU A 59 -7.14 5.13 15.99
N GLU A 60 -6.72 6.32 15.54
CA GLU A 60 -5.63 6.49 14.60
C GLU A 60 -4.46 5.84 15.30
N ASN A 61 -4.20 4.57 15.00
CA ASN A 61 -2.92 3.98 15.37
C ASN A 61 -1.90 4.95 14.80
N PRO A 62 -1.04 5.56 15.65
CA PRO A 62 -0.12 6.56 15.15
C PRO A 62 0.72 5.85 14.10
N GLN A 63 0.66 6.32 12.86
CA GLN A 63 1.39 5.77 11.75
C GLN A 63 2.36 6.82 11.25
N ILE A 64 3.55 6.40 10.83
CA ILE A 64 4.51 7.31 10.23
C ILE A 64 4.24 7.34 8.73
N ASN A 65 3.74 8.46 8.24
CA ASN A 65 3.48 8.64 6.82
C ASN A 65 4.75 9.13 6.10
N ILE A 66 5.11 8.49 4.99
CA ILE A 66 6.12 9.01 4.06
C ILE A 66 5.37 9.52 2.83
N ALA A 67 5.30 10.84 2.68
CA ALA A 67 4.64 11.50 1.57
C ALA A 67 5.63 11.78 0.42
N ILE A 68 5.29 11.36 -0.79
CA ILE A 68 6.09 11.56 -2.01
C ILE A 68 5.25 12.27 -3.06
N TYR A 69 5.70 13.44 -3.49
CA TYR A 69 4.96 14.32 -4.39
C TYR A 69 5.91 15.11 -5.30
N PRO A 70 5.44 15.68 -6.43
CA PRO A 70 6.27 16.48 -7.33
C PRO A 70 6.94 17.65 -6.60
N ALA A 71 8.21 17.92 -6.92
CA ALA A 71 8.90 19.07 -6.35
C ALA A 71 8.24 20.40 -6.76
N GLY A 72 8.37 21.44 -5.94
CA GLY A 72 7.80 22.76 -6.23
C GLY A 72 6.31 22.93 -5.86
N LEU A 73 5.70 21.95 -5.19
CA LEU A 73 4.36 22.09 -4.60
C LEU A 73 4.45 22.54 -3.14
N GLU A 74 3.67 23.56 -2.78
CA GLU A 74 3.55 24.08 -1.42
C GLU A 74 2.33 23.50 -0.70
N ARG A 75 2.41 23.36 0.63
CA ARG A 75 1.26 22.89 1.44
C ARG A 75 0.22 23.99 1.60
N GLY A 76 -1.02 23.59 1.86
CA GLY A 76 -2.12 24.50 2.19
C GLY A 76 -2.93 24.97 0.98
N HIS A 77 -2.62 24.47 -0.21
CA HIS A 77 -3.47 24.62 -1.38
C HIS A 77 -4.66 23.65 -1.33
N ASP A 78 -5.72 23.99 -2.06
CA ASP A 78 -6.89 23.12 -2.28
C ASP A 78 -6.66 22.18 -3.47
N GLU A 79 -7.57 21.22 -3.66
CA GLU A 79 -7.50 20.26 -4.77
C GLU A 79 -7.29 20.94 -6.14
N ARG A 80 -8.01 22.03 -6.40
CA ARG A 80 -7.97 22.72 -7.70
C ARG A 80 -6.63 23.38 -7.95
N ALA A 81 -6.05 24.02 -6.95
CA ALA A 81 -4.74 24.64 -7.05
C ALA A 81 -3.63 23.59 -7.26
N TYR A 82 -3.71 22.43 -6.59
CA TYR A 82 -2.76 21.34 -6.84
C TYR A 82 -2.85 20.79 -8.26
N ALA A 83 -4.07 20.56 -8.77
CA ALA A 83 -4.27 20.11 -10.15
C ALA A 83 -3.67 21.11 -11.15
N ALA A 84 -3.97 22.40 -10.99
CA ALA A 84 -3.45 23.45 -11.86
C ALA A 84 -1.91 23.57 -11.79
N ALA A 85 -1.32 23.37 -10.61
CA ALA A 85 0.14 23.38 -10.44
C ALA A 85 0.79 22.22 -11.19
N VAL A 86 0.24 21.01 -11.11
CA VAL A 86 0.75 19.85 -11.85
C VAL A 86 0.57 20.01 -13.35
N ASP A 87 -0.60 20.46 -13.81
CA ASP A 87 -0.83 20.74 -15.24
C ASP A 87 0.19 21.76 -15.78
N GLY A 88 0.50 22.79 -14.98
CA GLY A 88 1.54 23.77 -15.29
C GLY A 88 2.94 23.15 -15.38
N GLN A 89 3.30 22.24 -14.46
CA GLN A 89 4.58 21.52 -14.52
C GLN A 89 4.68 20.61 -15.75
N ILE A 90 3.59 19.92 -16.10
CA ILE A 90 3.53 19.05 -17.29
C ILE A 90 3.68 19.90 -18.56
N ALA A 91 2.95 21.00 -18.67
CA ALA A 91 3.00 21.89 -19.83
C ALA A 91 4.40 22.50 -20.03
N ASN A 92 5.13 22.76 -18.94
CA ASN A 92 6.49 23.29 -18.97
C ASN A 92 7.58 22.21 -19.12
N GLY A 93 7.21 20.93 -19.14
CA GLY A 93 8.15 19.82 -19.29
C GLY A 93 9.07 19.58 -18.08
N VAL A 94 8.71 20.12 -16.91
CA VAL A 94 9.47 19.96 -15.65
C VAL A 94 8.84 18.95 -14.70
N PHE A 95 7.69 18.38 -15.09
CA PHE A 95 7.01 17.36 -14.31
C PHE A 95 7.90 16.12 -14.17
N ALA A 96 8.07 15.65 -12.94
CA ALA A 96 8.89 14.51 -12.56
C ALA A 96 10.42 14.67 -12.66
N ASP A 97 10.95 15.87 -12.95
CA ASP A 97 12.39 16.17 -12.86
C ASP A 97 12.94 15.94 -11.44
N ALA A 98 12.11 16.25 -10.45
CA ALA A 98 12.39 16.00 -9.05
C ALA A 98 11.10 15.68 -8.27
N ALA A 99 11.26 14.91 -7.20
CA ALA A 99 10.20 14.63 -6.23
C ALA A 99 10.64 15.06 -4.83
N CYS A 100 9.69 15.49 -4.01
CA CYS A 100 9.89 15.73 -2.59
C CYS A 100 9.47 14.50 -1.81
N VAL A 101 10.31 14.07 -0.86
CA VAL A 101 10.02 13.00 0.10
C VAL A 101 9.95 13.61 1.48
N ARG A 102 8.82 13.45 2.17
CA ARG A 102 8.59 13.99 3.52
C ARG A 102 8.24 12.86 4.48
N VAL A 103 8.86 12.84 5.66
CA VAL A 103 8.57 11.85 6.71
C VAL A 103 7.73 12.51 7.79
N GLY A 104 6.44 12.26 7.71
CA GLY A 104 5.42 12.85 8.56
C GLY A 104 5.33 14.36 8.40
N GLY A 105 5.54 15.10 9.51
CA GLY A 105 5.54 16.56 9.55
C GLY A 105 6.89 17.25 9.31
N SER A 106 7.96 16.54 8.94
CA SER A 106 9.30 17.14 8.75
C SER A 106 9.44 17.97 7.47
N ASP A 107 10.59 18.62 7.30
CA ASP A 107 10.92 19.29 6.04
C ASP A 107 11.16 18.26 4.91
N PRO A 108 10.65 18.51 3.70
CA PRO A 108 10.81 17.59 2.58
C PRO A 108 12.25 17.55 2.06
N VAL A 109 12.73 16.36 1.74
CA VAL A 109 14.00 16.13 1.03
C VAL A 109 13.73 16.03 -0.46
N THR A 110 14.48 16.80 -1.27
CA THR A 110 14.33 16.77 -2.73
C THR A 110 15.16 15.64 -3.33
N VAL A 111 14.53 14.84 -4.20
CA VAL A 111 15.13 13.73 -4.93
C VAL A 111 15.12 14.06 -6.41
N LEU A 112 16.31 14.19 -7.01
CA LEU A 112 16.45 14.49 -8.42
C LEU A 112 16.30 13.22 -9.26
N GLY A 113 15.29 13.19 -10.13
CA GLY A 113 14.97 12.03 -10.96
C GLY A 113 16.09 11.62 -11.90
N ALA A 114 16.76 12.61 -12.51
CA ALA A 114 17.86 12.41 -13.45
C ALA A 114 19.09 11.71 -12.81
N LEU A 115 19.34 11.93 -11.52
CA LEU A 115 20.42 11.24 -10.80
C LEU A 115 20.11 9.75 -10.61
N LEU A 116 18.85 9.34 -10.68
CA LEU A 116 18.44 7.94 -10.47
C LEU A 116 18.52 7.08 -11.73
N ASP A 117 18.74 7.67 -12.91
CA ASP A 117 18.64 6.95 -14.17
C ASP A 117 19.92 6.21 -14.57
N ARG A 118 21.07 6.52 -13.94
CA ARG A 118 22.36 5.88 -14.25
C ARG A 118 23.19 5.58 -13.01
N PRO A 119 23.71 4.34 -12.87
CA PRO A 119 24.64 3.98 -11.82
C PRO A 119 25.95 4.76 -11.93
N ASN A 120 26.21 5.58 -10.92
CA ASN A 120 27.47 6.28 -10.71
C ASN A 120 27.60 6.68 -9.23
N ASP A 121 28.78 7.18 -8.85
CA ASP A 121 29.05 7.57 -7.45
C ASP A 121 28.15 8.71 -6.97
N ALA A 122 27.74 9.62 -7.87
CA ALA A 122 26.82 10.71 -7.55
C ALA A 122 25.41 10.20 -7.24
N GLN A 123 24.91 9.21 -7.99
CA GLN A 123 23.65 8.53 -7.71
C GLN A 123 23.72 7.88 -6.33
N LYS A 124 24.79 7.13 -6.06
CA LYS A 124 24.96 6.46 -4.77
C LYS A 124 24.97 7.45 -3.62
N ALA A 125 25.75 8.53 -3.72
CA ALA A 125 25.78 9.58 -2.70
C ALA A 125 24.40 10.23 -2.49
N HIS A 126 23.64 10.44 -3.58
CA HIS A 126 22.29 10.99 -3.52
C HIS A 126 21.29 10.03 -2.83
N ILE A 127 21.39 8.72 -3.12
CA ILE A 127 20.62 7.67 -2.45
C ILE A 127 20.99 7.60 -0.96
N ASP A 128 22.28 7.56 -0.64
CA ASP A 128 22.79 7.49 0.74
C ASP A 128 22.34 8.70 1.56
N ALA A 129 22.31 9.90 0.96
CA ALA A 129 21.81 11.11 1.61
C ALA A 129 20.31 11.01 1.95
N LEU A 130 19.49 10.52 1.02
CA LEU A 130 18.06 10.30 1.27
C LEU A 130 17.83 9.21 2.32
N HIS A 131 18.57 8.09 2.24
CA HIS A 131 18.51 7.01 3.22
C HIS A 131 18.84 7.52 4.62
N THR A 132 19.90 8.33 4.73
CA THR A 132 20.31 8.96 5.99
C THR A 132 19.22 9.90 6.52
N ALA A 133 18.62 10.73 5.66
CA ALA A 133 17.56 11.64 6.07
C ALA A 133 16.32 10.88 6.59
N ILE A 134 15.86 9.85 5.88
CA ILE A 134 14.74 9.01 6.31
C ILE A 134 15.09 8.29 7.62
N ALA A 135 16.28 7.71 7.73
CA ALA A 135 16.74 7.03 8.94
C ALA A 135 16.72 7.97 10.16
N ASN A 136 17.21 9.20 10.01
CA ASN A 136 17.22 10.19 11.09
C ASN A 136 15.79 10.56 11.54
N GLU A 137 14.86 10.73 10.60
CA GLU A 137 13.46 11.02 10.91
C GLU A 137 12.73 9.82 11.54
N LEU A 138 13.05 8.60 11.13
CA LEU A 138 12.50 7.40 11.76
C LEU A 138 13.04 7.21 13.18
N ALA A 139 14.34 7.43 13.37
CA ALA A 139 15.00 7.33 14.68
C ALA A 139 14.41 8.30 15.71
N SER A 140 14.05 9.51 15.30
CA SER A 140 13.44 10.51 16.20
C SER A 140 11.98 10.21 16.57
N ARG A 141 11.35 9.25 15.89
CA ARG A 141 9.96 8.82 16.11
C ARG A 141 9.83 7.42 16.69
N GLU A 142 10.93 6.84 17.17
CA GLU A 142 10.88 5.53 17.81
C GLU A 142 10.35 5.61 19.23
N GLU A 143 9.51 4.65 19.57
CA GLU A 143 9.09 4.43 20.95
C GLU A 143 10.11 3.54 21.65
N GLN A 144 10.75 4.09 22.69
CA GLN A 144 11.76 3.36 23.45
C GLN A 144 11.15 2.15 24.16
N GLY A 145 11.80 1.00 24.05
CA GLY A 145 11.40 -0.23 24.75
C GLY A 145 10.32 -1.06 24.03
N LEU A 146 9.74 -0.58 22.93
CA LEU A 146 8.83 -1.39 22.11
C LEU A 146 9.59 -2.26 21.10
N PRO A 147 9.20 -3.54 20.94
CA PRO A 147 9.74 -4.39 19.88
C PRO A 147 9.35 -3.86 18.50
N ARG A 148 10.12 -4.19 17.45
CA ARG A 148 9.91 -3.65 16.08
C ARG A 148 8.49 -3.86 15.55
N ALA A 149 7.92 -5.05 15.74
CA ALA A 149 6.55 -5.38 15.32
C ALA A 149 5.46 -4.51 16.00
N GLN A 150 5.78 -3.88 17.15
CA GLN A 150 4.86 -3.01 17.88
C GLN A 150 5.15 -1.51 17.67
N GLN A 151 6.22 -1.16 16.95
CA GLN A 151 6.47 0.23 16.55
C GLN A 151 5.37 0.68 15.58
N HIS A 152 5.04 1.98 15.61
CA HIS A 152 4.08 2.60 14.69
C HIS A 152 4.27 2.15 13.23
N PRO A 153 3.26 1.66 12.50
CA PRO A 153 3.45 1.24 11.12
C PRO A 153 3.93 2.40 10.23
N ILE A 154 4.70 2.09 9.18
CA ILE A 154 5.15 3.07 8.19
C ILE A 154 4.32 2.91 6.92
N VAL A 155 3.73 4.01 6.44
CA VAL A 155 2.94 4.03 5.21
C VAL A 155 3.61 4.94 4.19
N VAL A 156 3.98 4.38 3.03
CA VAL A 156 4.56 5.12 1.91
C VAL A 156 3.45 5.53 0.94
N SER A 157 3.19 6.83 0.88
CA SER A 157 2.17 7.45 0.02
C SER A 157 2.84 8.20 -1.12
N CYS A 158 2.78 7.64 -2.33
CA CYS A 158 3.36 8.25 -3.53
C CYS A 158 2.27 8.74 -4.47
N TYR A 159 2.39 9.98 -4.91
CA TYR A 159 1.53 10.54 -5.95
C TYR A 159 1.58 9.65 -7.19
N SER A 160 0.42 9.22 -7.68
CA SER A 160 0.31 8.20 -8.73
C SER A 160 0.84 8.67 -10.08
N GLY A 161 0.91 9.99 -10.31
CA GLY A 161 1.51 10.58 -11.50
C GLY A 161 3.05 10.50 -11.53
N LEU A 162 3.71 10.20 -10.41
CA LEU A 162 5.17 10.03 -10.37
C LEU A 162 5.60 8.59 -10.70
N SER A 163 6.85 8.44 -11.14
CA SER A 163 7.46 7.13 -11.32
C SER A 163 7.58 6.37 -9.99
N TRP A 164 7.26 5.09 -10.02
CA TRP A 164 7.41 4.18 -8.87
C TRP A 164 8.83 4.09 -8.30
N LYS A 165 9.85 4.54 -9.05
CA LYS A 165 11.23 4.58 -8.56
C LYS A 165 11.37 5.37 -7.26
N TYR A 166 10.58 6.44 -7.08
CA TYR A 166 10.64 7.24 -5.85
C TYR A 166 10.03 6.48 -4.66
N ALA A 167 8.92 5.78 -4.86
CA ALA A 167 8.28 4.96 -3.84
C ALA A 167 9.18 3.80 -3.39
N LEU A 168 9.81 3.11 -4.35
CA LEU A 168 10.75 2.03 -4.08
C LEU A 168 11.99 2.54 -3.34
N LEU A 169 12.52 3.69 -3.74
CA LEU A 169 13.68 4.30 -3.07
C LEU A 169 13.38 4.64 -1.61
N ALA A 170 12.20 5.21 -1.32
CA ALA A 170 11.78 5.48 0.05
C ALA A 170 11.57 4.17 0.85
N TYR A 171 10.98 3.16 0.22
CA TYR A 171 10.82 1.84 0.83
C TYR A 171 12.17 1.19 1.16
N ASP A 172 13.13 1.24 0.25
CA ASP A 172 14.49 0.72 0.44
C ASP A 172 15.21 1.46 1.57
N ALA A 173 15.05 2.78 1.68
CA ALA A 173 15.57 3.55 2.80
C ALA A 173 15.00 3.08 4.15
N VAL A 174 13.68 2.87 4.23
CA VAL A 174 13.03 2.32 5.43
C VAL A 174 13.58 0.93 5.75
N ARG A 175 13.67 0.05 4.76
CA ARG A 175 14.16 -1.32 4.97
C ARG A 175 15.65 -1.35 5.35
N ALA A 176 16.47 -0.46 4.80
CA ALA A 176 17.86 -0.32 5.21
C ALA A 176 17.98 0.13 6.67
N TYR A 177 17.15 1.10 7.09
CA TYR A 177 17.08 1.56 8.47
C TYR A 177 16.68 0.42 9.43
N GLU A 178 15.55 -0.25 9.17
CA GLU A 178 15.11 -1.41 9.97
C GLU A 178 16.21 -2.50 10.02
N GLY A 179 16.94 -2.67 8.90
CA GLY A 179 17.97 -3.70 8.75
C GLY A 179 19.18 -3.43 9.62
N SER A 180 19.54 -2.16 9.77
CA SER A 180 20.61 -1.71 10.65
C SER A 180 20.30 -2.02 12.13
N LEU A 181 19.04 -1.90 12.53
CA LEU A 181 18.59 -2.17 13.90
C LEU A 181 18.44 -3.67 14.19
N ALA A 182 18.08 -4.47 13.19
CA ALA A 182 17.95 -5.93 13.31
C ALA A 182 19.29 -6.68 13.14
N GLY A 183 20.43 -5.99 13.18
CA GLY A 183 21.75 -6.61 13.00
C GLY A 183 21.92 -7.27 11.62
N GLY A 184 21.24 -6.76 10.58
CA GLY A 184 21.29 -7.27 9.21
C GLY A 184 20.47 -8.55 8.94
N ARG A 185 19.53 -8.90 9.82
CA ARG A 185 18.72 -10.14 9.73
C ARG A 185 17.37 -9.98 9.02
N ILE A 186 17.13 -8.89 8.31
CA ILE A 186 15.83 -8.67 7.66
C ILE A 186 15.52 -9.74 6.59
N ASN A 187 14.27 -10.22 6.60
CA ASN A 187 13.64 -11.06 5.58
C ASN A 187 14.35 -12.41 5.31
N ARG A 188 15.07 -12.98 6.29
CA ARG A 188 15.71 -14.30 6.10
C ARG A 188 14.81 -15.47 6.47
N SER A 189 13.84 -15.25 7.34
CA SER A 189 12.87 -16.26 7.80
C SER A 189 11.47 -15.67 7.98
N ALA A 190 10.47 -16.55 8.13
CA ALA A 190 9.11 -16.15 8.46
C ALA A 190 9.01 -15.47 9.83
N GLU A 191 9.85 -15.89 10.78
CA GLU A 191 9.94 -15.27 12.11
C GLU A 191 10.46 -13.84 12.01
N ASP A 192 11.50 -13.58 11.21
CA ASP A 192 12.01 -12.23 10.96
C ASP A 192 10.91 -11.32 10.41
N LEU A 193 10.08 -11.81 9.48
CA LEU A 193 8.95 -11.06 8.93
C LEU A 193 7.87 -10.76 9.98
N SER A 194 7.54 -11.72 10.83
CA SER A 194 6.53 -11.54 11.89
C SER A 194 6.99 -10.58 13.00
N SER A 195 8.30 -10.48 13.21
CA SER A 195 8.92 -9.60 14.21
C SER A 195 9.26 -8.21 13.65
N ALA A 196 9.21 -8.02 12.33
CA ALA A 196 9.52 -6.77 11.68
C ALA A 196 8.40 -5.74 11.83
N ARG A 197 8.80 -4.46 11.81
CA ARG A 197 7.85 -3.34 11.71
C ARG A 197 7.09 -3.42 10.38
N ALA A 198 5.79 -3.15 10.44
CA ALA A 198 4.96 -3.07 9.24
C ALA A 198 5.36 -1.85 8.39
N VAL A 199 5.61 -2.11 7.10
CA VAL A 199 5.89 -1.08 6.09
C VAL A 199 5.04 -1.37 4.87
N THR A 200 4.11 -0.49 4.54
CA THR A 200 3.12 -0.68 3.48
C THR A 200 3.11 0.50 2.51
N PHE A 201 2.57 0.27 1.31
CA PHE A 201 2.26 1.35 0.37
C PHE A 201 0.80 1.74 0.53
N ALA A 202 0.51 3.03 0.55
CA ALA A 202 -0.86 3.50 0.47
C ALA A 202 -1.46 3.14 -0.89
N PRO A 203 -2.76 2.79 -0.95
CA PRO A 203 -3.41 2.54 -2.23
C PRO A 203 -3.46 3.84 -3.05
N PRO A 204 -3.12 3.80 -4.35
CA PRO A 204 -3.26 4.98 -5.20
C PRO A 204 -4.74 5.37 -5.31
N LEU A 205 -5.01 6.68 -5.28
CA LEU A 205 -6.37 7.18 -5.40
C LEU A 205 -6.83 7.19 -6.86
N ILE A 206 -5.93 7.50 -7.79
CA ILE A 206 -6.25 7.58 -9.22
C ILE A 206 -6.32 6.17 -9.80
N ARG A 207 -7.53 5.73 -10.15
CA ARG A 207 -7.74 4.46 -10.87
C ARG A 207 -8.01 4.62 -12.37
N ASN A 208 -8.46 5.79 -12.84
CA ASN A 208 -8.60 6.08 -14.28
C ASN A 208 -9.11 7.50 -14.66
N ILE A 209 -9.12 8.49 -13.76
CA ILE A 209 -9.86 9.75 -13.98
C ILE A 209 -8.91 10.95 -13.95
N GLN A 210 -8.85 11.69 -15.06
CA GLN A 210 -8.02 12.90 -15.25
C GLN A 210 -8.28 14.02 -14.21
N ASN A 211 -9.37 13.95 -13.46
CA ASN A 211 -9.80 14.98 -12.51
C ASN A 211 -9.49 14.66 -11.04
N GLU A 212 -8.82 13.55 -10.73
CA GLU A 212 -8.54 13.14 -9.34
C GLU A 212 -7.13 13.50 -8.85
N GLN A 213 -6.30 14.11 -9.72
CA GLN A 213 -4.92 14.48 -9.39
C GLN A 213 -4.82 15.46 -8.22
N GLY A 214 -5.66 16.50 -8.23
CA GLY A 214 -5.70 17.51 -7.18
C GLY A 214 -6.08 16.93 -5.82
N ARG A 215 -7.07 16.04 -5.81
CA ARG A 215 -7.54 15.34 -4.61
C ARG A 215 -6.49 14.41 -4.02
N GLU A 216 -5.79 13.65 -4.87
CA GLU A 216 -4.71 12.78 -4.40
C GLU A 216 -3.56 13.59 -3.79
N LEU A 217 -3.15 14.68 -4.45
CA LEU A 217 -2.12 15.55 -3.93
C LEU A 217 -2.54 16.24 -2.64
N GLU A 218 -3.78 16.72 -2.54
CA GLU A 218 -4.29 17.29 -1.31
C GLU A 218 -4.19 16.28 -0.16
N ALA A 219 -4.65 15.04 -0.37
CA ALA A 219 -4.57 13.98 0.62
C ALA A 219 -3.12 13.72 1.06
N ILE A 220 -2.19 13.53 0.11
CA ILE A 220 -0.77 13.27 0.38
C ILE A 220 -0.11 14.47 1.08
N MET A 221 -0.40 15.69 0.65
CA MET A 221 0.20 16.92 1.17
C MET A 221 -0.25 17.22 2.60
N HIS A 222 -1.39 16.70 3.03
CA HIS A 222 -1.91 16.86 4.39
C HIS A 222 -1.53 15.73 5.35
N LEU A 223 -0.90 14.64 4.88
CA LEU A 223 -0.33 13.61 5.76
C LEU A 223 0.70 14.19 6.74
N ARG A 224 0.71 13.63 7.95
CA ARG A 224 1.58 14.00 9.08
C ARG A 224 2.30 12.81 9.67
#